data_AF-A0A0B2V8G6-F1
#
_entry.id   AF-A0A0B2V8G6-F1
#
_cell.length_a   1.000
_cell.length_b   1.000
_cell.length_c   1.000
_cell.angle_alpha   90.00
_cell.angle_beta   90.00
_cell.angle_gamma   90.00
#
_symmetry.space_group_name_H-M   'P 1'
#
loop_
_entity.id
_entity.type
_entity.pdbx_description
1 polymer ?
#
loop_
_entity_poly.entity_id
_entity_poly.type
_entity_poly.pdbx_seq_one_letter_code
_entity_poly.pdbx_strand_id
1 'polypeptide(L)'
;MGKFFDRRLEELGAKRVYELGLGDDDGNLEEDFMRWREGFWPAIAQSFGWQISEEAESERQYRFEIVKDPAATAIFIGEYGRIGAFEKQRPWREGFWPAIAQSFGWQISEEAESERQYRFEIVKDPAATAIFIGEYGRIGAFEKQRPPFDQKNPYLAVVGVNRELHKEKSDRSCRHIEFITNGARVRYEAGDHLGVFPTNDAILVEEFGRLLNVDMNLTFRLINLDGCENWPTVFPFEKVMERIVQDYDEMNIAEKEIEKWKQARYYSISSSPKLLTDAVAVTAVITKYTIGDRLIKGVCTNYLLAKKEGDKVPVFVRKSTLRLPHRSTTAIIMIGPGTGFAPFRGFIQERQWIKQQGR
;
A
#
# COMPACT_ATOMS: atom_id res chain seq x y z
N MET A 1 8.57 17.00 -14.50
CA MET A 1 9.15 15.85 -15.24
C MET A 1 8.51 15.69 -16.62
N GLY A 2 7.18 15.64 -16.74
CA GLY A 2 6.49 15.45 -18.03
C GLY A 2 6.94 16.40 -19.15
N LYS A 3 6.96 17.72 -18.89
CA LYS A 3 7.44 18.75 -19.84
C LYS A 3 8.87 18.51 -20.37
N PHE A 4 9.74 17.90 -19.56
CA PHE A 4 11.11 17.60 -19.97
C PHE A 4 11.15 16.40 -20.91
N PHE A 5 10.47 15.31 -20.56
CA PHE A 5 10.42 14.10 -21.39
C PHE A 5 9.77 14.36 -22.75
N ASP A 6 8.61 15.03 -22.75
CA ASP A 6 7.87 15.38 -23.95
C ASP A 6 8.74 16.18 -24.93
N ARG A 7 9.40 17.25 -24.46
CA ARG A 7 10.36 18.01 -25.26
C ARG A 7 11.55 17.16 -25.72
N ARG A 8 12.12 16.34 -24.84
CA ARG A 8 13.30 15.55 -25.14
C ARG A 8 13.04 14.49 -26.20
N LEU A 9 11.85 13.90 -26.23
CA LEU A 9 11.46 12.95 -27.26
C LEU A 9 11.36 13.62 -28.63
N GLU A 10 10.80 14.82 -28.72
CA GLU A 10 10.77 15.59 -29.98
C GLU A 10 12.17 15.98 -30.46
N GLU A 11 13.04 16.44 -29.56
CA GLU A 11 14.44 16.74 -29.87
C GLU A 11 15.20 15.53 -30.42
N LEU A 12 14.82 14.32 -29.99
CA LEU A 12 15.40 13.06 -30.46
C LEU A 12 14.72 12.53 -31.75
N GLY A 13 13.77 13.28 -32.32
CA GLY A 13 13.11 12.94 -33.58
C GLY A 13 11.83 12.12 -33.44
N ALA A 14 11.32 11.91 -32.22
CA ALA A 14 10.00 11.31 -32.05
C ALA A 14 8.89 12.30 -32.49
N LYS A 15 7.82 11.78 -33.08
CA LYS A 15 6.65 12.58 -33.46
C LYS A 15 5.62 12.52 -32.34
N ARG A 16 5.25 13.67 -31.77
CA ARG A 16 4.13 13.77 -30.83
C ARG A 16 2.83 13.43 -31.55
N VAL A 17 2.06 12.47 -31.01
CA VAL A 17 0.77 12.03 -31.57
C VAL A 17 -0.42 12.73 -30.91
N TYR A 18 -0.29 13.13 -29.64
CA TYR A 18 -1.30 13.87 -28.90
C TYR A 18 -0.63 14.86 -27.94
N GLU A 19 -1.34 15.91 -27.55
CA GLU A 19 -0.79 16.98 -26.70
C GLU A 19 -0.37 16.49 -25.30
N LEU A 20 0.59 17.21 -24.71
CA LEU A 20 1.10 16.91 -23.38
C LEU A 20 0.04 17.21 -22.31
N GLY A 21 -0.34 16.20 -21.54
CA GLY A 21 -1.18 16.37 -20.35
C GLY A 21 -0.45 17.09 -19.22
N LEU A 22 -1.09 18.10 -18.64
CA LEU A 22 -0.59 18.89 -17.50
C LEU A 22 -1.56 18.76 -16.32
N GLY A 23 -1.65 17.57 -15.73
CA GLY A 23 -2.50 17.36 -14.56
C GLY A 23 -2.00 18.11 -13.33
N ASP A 24 -2.94 18.70 -12.59
CA ASP A 24 -2.69 19.50 -11.40
C ASP A 24 -3.25 18.84 -10.12
N ASP A 25 -2.34 18.46 -9.23
CA ASP A 25 -2.67 17.83 -7.93
C ASP A 25 -3.10 18.86 -6.88
N ASP A 26 -2.88 20.17 -7.10
CA ASP A 26 -3.46 21.24 -6.26
C ASP A 26 -4.95 21.47 -6.57
N GLY A 27 -5.42 20.98 -7.74
CA GLY A 27 -6.80 21.03 -8.20
C GLY A 27 -7.52 19.68 -8.10
N ASN A 28 -7.77 19.06 -9.25
CA ASN A 28 -8.31 17.70 -9.35
C ASN A 28 -7.59 16.93 -10.46
N LEU A 29 -6.55 16.19 -10.06
CA LEU A 29 -5.72 15.43 -10.97
C LEU A 29 -6.49 14.39 -11.80
N GLU A 30 -7.55 13.81 -11.22
CA GLU A 30 -8.36 12.78 -11.89
C GLU A 30 -9.21 13.39 -13.00
N GLU A 31 -9.84 14.54 -12.76
CA GLU A 31 -10.57 15.26 -13.81
C GLU A 31 -9.66 15.68 -14.97
N ASP A 32 -8.45 16.18 -14.67
CA ASP A 32 -7.47 16.53 -15.69
C ASP A 32 -7.04 15.30 -16.50
N PHE A 33 -6.83 14.17 -15.82
CA PHE A 33 -6.51 12.91 -16.48
C PHE A 33 -7.65 12.42 -17.37
N MET A 34 -8.89 12.44 -16.89
CA MET A 34 -10.07 12.02 -17.65
C MET A 34 -10.25 12.88 -18.91
N ARG A 35 -10.18 14.21 -18.79
CA ARG A 35 -10.25 15.13 -19.94
C ARG A 35 -9.14 14.88 -20.95
N TRP A 36 -7.92 14.63 -20.47
CA TRP A 36 -6.80 14.30 -21.36
C TRP A 36 -7.02 12.95 -22.06
N ARG A 37 -7.49 11.94 -21.33
CA ARG A 37 -7.75 10.58 -21.83
C ARG A 37 -8.83 10.56 -22.92
N GLU A 38 -9.89 11.35 -22.76
CA GLU A 38 -11.00 11.46 -23.71
C GLU A 38 -10.55 11.88 -25.11
N GLY A 39 -9.61 12.83 -25.22
CA GLY A 39 -9.06 13.23 -26.52
C GLY A 39 -7.87 12.39 -26.98
N PHE A 40 -7.15 11.74 -26.07
CA PHE A 40 -5.98 10.92 -26.37
C PHE A 40 -6.31 9.72 -27.27
N TRP A 41 -7.30 8.91 -26.90
CA TRP A 41 -7.63 7.68 -27.65
C TRP A 41 -8.10 7.94 -29.09
N PRO A 42 -9.00 8.92 -29.35
CA PRO A 42 -9.36 9.31 -30.71
C PRO A 42 -8.14 9.76 -31.54
N ALA A 43 -7.21 10.53 -30.97
CA ALA A 43 -6.03 11.00 -31.68
C ALA A 43 -5.08 9.85 -32.07
N ILE A 44 -4.90 8.88 -31.17
CA ILE A 44 -4.16 7.65 -31.45
C ILE A 44 -4.84 6.86 -32.57
N ALA A 45 -6.15 6.61 -32.46
CA ALA A 45 -6.88 5.85 -33.45
C ALA A 45 -6.79 6.49 -34.85
N GLN A 46 -6.93 7.81 -34.92
CA GLN A 46 -6.75 8.55 -36.17
C GLN A 46 -5.33 8.44 -36.73
N SER A 47 -4.30 8.57 -35.88
CA SER A 47 -2.90 8.54 -36.33
C SER A 47 -2.45 7.16 -36.82
N PHE A 48 -3.03 6.08 -36.28
CA PHE A 48 -2.66 4.71 -36.63
C PHE A 48 -3.70 4.00 -37.51
N GLY A 49 -4.81 4.66 -37.86
CA GLY A 49 -5.88 4.08 -38.65
C GLY A 49 -6.66 2.98 -37.92
N TRP A 50 -6.72 3.05 -36.58
CA TRP A 50 -7.46 2.08 -35.78
C TRP A 50 -8.95 2.43 -35.76
N GLN A 51 -9.79 1.39 -35.72
CA GLN A 51 -11.20 1.52 -35.38
C GLN A 51 -11.34 1.26 -33.89
N ILE A 52 -11.88 2.23 -33.16
CA ILE A 52 -12.21 2.05 -31.75
C ILE A 52 -13.52 1.26 -31.71
N SER A 53 -13.49 0.06 -31.11
CA SER A 53 -14.72 -0.67 -30.82
C SER A 53 -15.42 -0.03 -29.62
N GLU A 54 -16.72 0.24 -29.75
CA GLU A 54 -17.57 0.69 -28.64
C GLU A 54 -18.06 -0.48 -27.77
N GLU A 55 -17.83 -1.72 -28.21
CA GLU A 55 -18.23 -2.97 -27.53
C GLU A 55 -17.21 -3.42 -26.48
N ALA A 56 -16.47 -2.48 -25.87
CA ALA A 56 -15.74 -2.78 -24.65
C ALA A 56 -16.76 -2.93 -23.52
N GLU A 57 -17.42 -4.08 -23.45
CA GLU A 57 -18.05 -4.56 -22.23
C GLU A 57 -17.05 -4.40 -21.08
N SER A 58 -17.54 -4.19 -19.86
CA SER A 58 -16.70 -4.21 -18.66
C SER A 58 -15.96 -5.55 -18.59
N GLU A 59 -14.80 -5.62 -19.23
CA GLU A 59 -13.91 -6.76 -19.23
C GLU A 59 -13.32 -6.88 -17.84
N ARG A 60 -14.03 -7.60 -16.97
CA ARG A 60 -13.46 -7.98 -15.69
C ARG A 60 -12.29 -8.90 -15.98
N GLN A 61 -11.08 -8.41 -15.72
CA GLN A 61 -9.83 -9.18 -15.79
C GLN A 61 -9.83 -10.46 -14.92
N TYR A 62 -10.82 -10.61 -14.03
CA TYR A 62 -10.92 -11.70 -13.07
C TYR A 62 -12.23 -12.48 -13.22
N ARG A 63 -12.14 -13.81 -13.22
CA ARG A 63 -13.29 -14.72 -13.02
C ARG A 63 -13.09 -15.51 -11.74
N PHE A 64 -14.11 -15.53 -10.89
CA PHE A 64 -14.23 -16.49 -9.80
C PHE A 64 -14.76 -17.80 -10.38
N GLU A 65 -13.96 -18.87 -10.32
CA GLU A 65 -14.35 -20.16 -10.86
C GLU A 65 -14.33 -21.23 -9.76
N ILE A 66 -15.47 -21.90 -9.56
CA ILE A 66 -15.54 -23.06 -8.66
C ILE A 66 -15.24 -24.29 -9.51
N VAL A 67 -14.03 -24.83 -9.38
CA VAL A 67 -13.67 -26.14 -9.97
C VAL A 67 -14.51 -27.22 -9.27
N LYS A 68 -15.55 -27.72 -9.96
CA LYS A 68 -16.46 -28.76 -9.47
C LYS A 68 -15.84 -30.15 -9.52
N ASP A 69 -14.95 -30.40 -10.48
CA ASP A 69 -14.18 -31.63 -10.62
C ASP A 69 -12.67 -31.35 -10.76
N PRO A 70 -11.91 -31.47 -9.66
CA PRO A 70 -10.46 -31.28 -9.65
C PRO A 70 -9.68 -32.22 -10.58
N ALA A 71 -10.26 -33.34 -11.02
CA ALA A 71 -9.54 -34.34 -11.82
C ALA A 71 -9.40 -33.96 -13.30
N ALA A 72 -10.23 -33.06 -13.82
CA ALA A 72 -10.27 -32.71 -15.24
C ALA A 72 -9.34 -31.53 -15.64
N THR A 73 -8.68 -30.89 -14.68
CA THR A 73 -7.73 -29.79 -14.94
C THR A 73 -6.35 -30.24 -14.46
N ALA A 74 -5.28 -29.95 -15.20
CA ALA A 74 -3.92 -30.28 -14.76
C ALA A 74 -3.57 -29.49 -13.50
N ILE A 75 -3.78 -30.10 -12.33
CA ILE A 75 -3.37 -29.59 -11.02
C ILE A 75 -1.93 -30.07 -10.79
N PHE A 76 -1.03 -29.17 -10.41
CA PHE A 76 0.27 -29.57 -9.85
C PHE A 76 0.04 -30.03 -8.41
N ILE A 77 -0.09 -31.34 -8.22
CA ILE A 77 -0.45 -31.99 -6.96
C ILE A 77 0.81 -32.47 -6.25
N GLY A 78 1.25 -31.74 -5.23
CA GLY A 78 2.11 -32.31 -4.17
C GLY A 78 1.20 -32.91 -3.11
N GLU A 79 0.99 -34.23 -3.14
CA GLU A 79 0.10 -34.93 -2.22
C GLU A 79 0.72 -35.20 -0.83
N TYR A 80 -0.09 -35.17 0.23
CA TYR A 80 -0.44 -36.36 1.04
C TYR A 80 -1.64 -36.14 2.00
N GLY A 81 -2.77 -36.83 1.73
CA GLY A 81 -3.50 -37.67 2.69
C GLY A 81 -4.67 -37.15 3.57
N ARG A 82 -5.92 -37.17 3.08
CA ARG A 82 -7.02 -38.13 3.44
C ARG A 82 -8.41 -37.75 2.87
N ILE A 83 -9.21 -38.79 2.64
CA ILE A 83 -10.47 -38.89 1.86
C ILE A 83 -11.71 -38.59 2.73
N GLY A 84 -12.71 -37.86 2.19
CA GLY A 84 -14.11 -37.90 2.70
C GLY A 84 -14.87 -36.58 2.99
N ALA A 85 -14.39 -35.39 2.61
CA ALA A 85 -15.03 -34.12 3.04
C ALA A 85 -16.05 -33.51 2.06
N PHE A 86 -16.72 -34.29 1.20
CA PHE A 86 -17.64 -33.76 0.17
C PHE A 86 -19.12 -33.64 0.58
N GLU A 87 -19.52 -34.04 1.79
CA GLU A 87 -20.96 -34.15 2.13
C GLU A 87 -21.59 -33.01 2.93
N LYS A 88 -20.92 -31.86 3.13
CA LYS A 88 -21.59 -30.69 3.74
C LYS A 88 -21.26 -29.39 3.00
N GLN A 89 -21.95 -29.17 1.88
CA GLN A 89 -22.05 -27.85 1.26
C GLN A 89 -22.76 -26.88 2.23
N ARG A 90 -22.20 -25.68 2.43
CA ARG A 90 -22.82 -24.66 3.29
C ARG A 90 -23.67 -23.67 2.46
N PRO A 91 -24.84 -23.21 2.96
CA PRO A 91 -25.85 -22.42 2.22
C PRO A 91 -25.46 -20.97 1.83
N TRP A 92 -24.31 -20.45 2.24
CA TRP A 92 -23.97 -19.03 2.03
C TRP A 92 -23.68 -18.67 0.56
N ARG A 93 -23.44 -19.68 -0.29
CA ARG A 93 -23.06 -19.51 -1.70
C ARG A 93 -24.23 -19.18 -2.63
N GLU A 94 -25.46 -19.50 -2.25
CA GLU A 94 -26.65 -19.20 -3.06
C GLU A 94 -27.08 -17.73 -2.99
N GLY A 95 -26.63 -16.98 -1.97
CA GLY A 95 -27.01 -15.58 -1.78
C GLY A 95 -25.96 -14.54 -2.18
N PHE A 96 -24.66 -14.87 -2.12
CA PHE A 96 -23.58 -13.89 -2.25
C PHE A 96 -23.55 -13.19 -3.62
N TRP A 97 -23.47 -13.97 -4.71
CA TRP A 97 -23.38 -13.41 -6.06
C TRP A 97 -24.69 -12.80 -6.55
N PRO A 98 -25.88 -13.38 -6.26
CA PRO A 98 -27.15 -12.72 -6.55
C PRO A 98 -27.36 -11.42 -5.76
N ALA A 99 -26.92 -11.32 -4.50
CA ALA A 99 -27.04 -10.09 -3.71
C ALA A 99 -26.14 -8.96 -4.24
N ILE A 100 -24.92 -9.29 -4.65
CA ILE A 100 -24.03 -8.36 -5.36
C ILE A 100 -24.68 -7.94 -6.69
N ALA A 101 -25.16 -8.89 -7.48
CA ALA A 101 -25.78 -8.59 -8.77
C ALA A 101 -27.04 -7.71 -8.62
N GLN A 102 -27.90 -7.99 -7.63
CA GLN A 102 -29.09 -7.21 -7.34
C GLN A 102 -28.78 -5.79 -6.82
N SER A 103 -27.76 -5.65 -5.97
CA SER A 103 -27.40 -4.34 -5.39
C SER A 103 -26.84 -3.36 -6.42
N PHE A 104 -26.28 -3.89 -7.51
CA PHE A 104 -25.66 -3.10 -8.57
C PHE A 104 -26.38 -3.22 -9.93
N GLY A 105 -27.55 -3.87 -9.98
CA GLY A 105 -28.38 -4.02 -11.19
C GLY A 105 -27.78 -4.92 -12.28
N TRP A 106 -26.89 -5.86 -11.93
CA TRP A 106 -26.18 -6.72 -12.87
C TRP A 106 -27.02 -7.92 -13.31
N GLN A 107 -26.99 -8.24 -14.60
CA GLN A 107 -27.45 -9.52 -15.12
C GLN A 107 -26.29 -10.53 -15.08
N ILE A 108 -26.56 -11.71 -14.53
CA ILE A 108 -25.60 -12.82 -14.50
C ILE A 108 -25.77 -13.60 -15.81
N SER A 109 -24.78 -13.52 -16.72
CA SER A 109 -24.76 -14.31 -17.96
C SER A 109 -24.12 -15.69 -17.73
N GLU A 110 -24.70 -16.73 -18.32
CA GLU A 110 -24.17 -18.10 -18.30
C GLU A 110 -23.17 -18.39 -19.46
N GLU A 111 -23.06 -17.50 -20.45
CA GLU A 111 -22.40 -17.75 -21.74
C GLU A 111 -21.17 -16.86 -22.01
N ALA A 112 -20.38 -16.52 -20.99
CA ALA A 112 -19.13 -15.78 -21.23
C ALA A 112 -18.00 -16.73 -21.71
N GLU A 113 -17.74 -16.76 -23.02
CA GLU A 113 -16.51 -17.28 -23.63
C GLU A 113 -15.29 -16.47 -23.13
N SER A 114 -14.15 -17.15 -22.95
CA SER A 114 -13.04 -16.68 -22.14
C SER A 114 -11.93 -15.98 -22.92
N GLU A 115 -11.72 -14.70 -22.68
CA GLU A 115 -10.43 -14.04 -22.85
C GLU A 115 -10.12 -13.29 -21.55
N ARG A 116 -9.39 -13.92 -20.61
CA ARG A 116 -9.08 -13.34 -19.28
C ARG A 116 -7.70 -13.74 -18.79
N GLN A 117 -7.06 -12.84 -18.05
CA GLN A 117 -5.66 -12.93 -17.63
C GLN A 117 -5.45 -13.60 -16.25
N TYR A 118 -6.48 -13.75 -15.39
CA TYR A 118 -6.32 -14.39 -14.06
C TYR A 118 -7.54 -15.20 -13.58
N ARG A 119 -7.30 -16.28 -12.78
CA ARG A 119 -8.32 -17.13 -12.11
C ARG A 119 -8.15 -17.15 -10.59
N PHE A 120 -9.28 -17.12 -9.86
CA PHE A 120 -9.34 -17.23 -8.40
C PHE A 120 -9.52 -18.68 -7.93
N GLU A 121 -8.71 -19.13 -6.97
CA GLU A 121 -8.80 -20.47 -6.37
C GLU A 121 -8.95 -20.38 -4.83
N ILE A 122 -10.01 -20.99 -4.27
CA ILE A 122 -10.18 -21.09 -2.81
C ILE A 122 -9.32 -22.25 -2.28
N VAL A 123 -8.45 -21.96 -1.31
CA VAL A 123 -7.58 -22.95 -0.67
C VAL A 123 -8.30 -23.55 0.54
N LYS A 124 -8.61 -24.85 0.46
CA LYS A 124 -9.37 -25.58 1.52
C LYS A 124 -8.52 -25.99 2.72
N ASP A 125 -7.23 -26.23 2.51
CA ASP A 125 -6.26 -26.51 3.57
C ASP A 125 -5.04 -25.58 3.45
N PRO A 126 -5.08 -24.41 4.11
CA PRO A 126 -4.00 -23.43 4.04
C PRO A 126 -2.74 -23.87 4.79
N ALA A 127 -2.78 -24.89 5.66
CA ALA A 127 -1.63 -25.32 6.46
C ALA A 127 -0.51 -25.98 5.63
N ALA A 128 -0.83 -26.49 4.44
CA ALA A 128 0.11 -27.13 3.54
C ALA A 128 0.91 -26.15 2.65
N THR A 129 0.61 -24.85 2.69
CA THR A 129 1.26 -23.83 1.83
C THR A 129 1.77 -22.65 2.67
N ALA A 130 2.81 -21.97 2.20
CA ALA A 130 3.28 -20.75 2.84
C ALA A 130 2.20 -19.64 2.70
N ILE A 131 1.60 -19.24 3.83
CA ILE A 131 0.54 -18.24 3.89
C ILE A 131 1.17 -16.85 3.94
N PHE A 132 0.65 -15.93 3.14
CA PHE A 132 0.97 -14.51 3.27
C PHE A 132 0.34 -13.92 4.52
N ILE A 133 1.15 -13.34 5.42
CA ILE A 133 0.65 -12.74 6.67
C ILE A 133 0.76 -11.21 6.66
N GLY A 134 1.20 -10.63 5.56
CA GLY A 134 1.39 -9.19 5.40
C GLY A 134 2.82 -8.77 5.10
N GLU A 135 3.67 -9.60 4.52
CA GLU A 135 4.99 -9.15 4.09
C GLU A 135 4.91 -8.24 2.85
N TYR A 136 5.95 -7.46 2.56
CA TYR A 136 5.97 -6.57 1.37
C TYR A 136 6.77 -7.14 0.20
N GLY A 137 7.42 -8.28 0.42
CA GLY A 137 8.24 -8.97 -0.57
C GLY A 137 8.14 -10.47 -0.38
N ARG A 138 9.21 -11.08 0.12
CA ARG A 138 9.28 -12.54 0.28
C ARG A 138 8.35 -13.04 1.40
N ILE A 139 7.65 -14.14 1.16
CA ILE A 139 6.88 -14.86 2.20
C ILE A 139 7.84 -15.30 3.33
N GLY A 140 7.42 -15.09 4.58
CA GLY A 140 8.22 -15.34 5.77
C GLY A 140 9.26 -14.26 6.06
N ALA A 141 9.30 -13.15 5.31
CA ALA A 141 10.26 -12.08 5.54
C ALA A 141 10.10 -11.42 6.91
N PHE A 142 8.87 -11.35 7.45
CA PHE A 142 8.63 -10.79 8.79
C PHE A 142 9.11 -11.71 9.91
N GLU A 143 9.10 -13.03 9.69
CA GLU A 143 9.67 -13.99 10.63
C GLU A 143 11.21 -14.03 10.54
N LYS A 144 11.74 -14.06 9.32
CA LYS A 144 13.18 -14.17 9.03
C LYS A 144 13.71 -12.91 8.35
N GLN A 145 13.91 -11.88 9.17
CA GLN A 145 14.42 -10.57 8.74
C GLN A 145 15.90 -10.62 8.33
N ARG A 146 16.17 -10.40 7.04
CA ARG A 146 17.52 -10.36 6.45
C ARG A 146 17.78 -8.99 5.80
N PRO A 147 18.90 -8.33 6.09
CA PRO A 147 19.29 -7.10 5.38
C PRO A 147 19.67 -7.40 3.91
N PRO A 148 19.65 -6.39 3.02
CA PRO A 148 19.32 -4.99 3.28
C PRO A 148 17.82 -4.75 3.49
N PHE A 149 17.48 -3.73 4.29
CA PHE A 149 16.10 -3.31 4.52
C PHE A 149 15.77 -2.08 3.69
N ASP A 150 14.70 -2.17 2.91
CA ASP A 150 14.24 -1.16 1.97
C ASP A 150 12.70 -1.21 1.84
N GLN A 151 12.14 -0.51 0.86
CA GLN A 151 10.69 -0.49 0.64
C GLN A 151 10.09 -1.87 0.31
N LYS A 152 10.85 -2.75 -0.34
CA LYS A 152 10.41 -4.11 -0.72
C LYS A 152 10.64 -5.12 0.41
N ASN A 153 11.57 -4.82 1.32
CA ASN A 153 11.89 -5.61 2.50
C ASN A 153 12.02 -4.70 3.73
N PRO A 154 10.91 -4.21 4.30
CA PRO A 154 10.97 -3.30 5.44
C PRO A 154 11.48 -4.03 6.70
N TYR A 155 12.19 -3.27 7.53
CA TYR A 155 12.63 -3.72 8.84
C TYR A 155 11.46 -3.70 9.83
N LEU A 156 11.26 -4.80 10.53
CA LEU A 156 10.21 -4.90 11.53
C LEU A 156 10.69 -4.32 12.88
N ALA A 157 10.60 -3.00 13.02
CA ALA A 157 11.08 -2.27 14.18
C ALA A 157 10.13 -2.42 15.38
N VAL A 158 10.69 -2.46 16.58
CA VAL A 158 9.91 -2.48 17.83
C VAL A 158 9.62 -1.05 18.25
N VAL A 159 8.38 -0.72 18.58
CA VAL A 159 8.01 0.56 19.17
C VAL A 159 8.60 0.60 20.58
N GLY A 160 9.60 1.46 20.79
CA GLY A 160 10.27 1.64 22.08
C GLY A 160 9.62 2.73 22.93
N VAL A 161 9.12 3.79 22.29
CA VAL A 161 8.40 4.89 22.94
C VAL A 161 7.24 5.30 22.05
N ASN A 162 6.09 5.55 22.65
CA ASN A 162 4.98 6.24 21.99
C ASN A 162 4.30 7.16 23.01
N ARG A 163 4.58 8.47 22.96
CA ARG A 163 4.09 9.43 23.95
C ARG A 163 3.48 10.69 23.34
N GLU A 164 2.56 11.29 24.08
CA GLU A 164 1.91 12.54 23.70
C GLU A 164 2.88 13.73 23.86
N LEU A 165 2.86 14.65 22.89
CA LEU A 165 3.63 15.89 22.92
C LEU A 165 2.76 17.10 23.28
N HIS A 166 1.46 17.05 22.96
CA HIS A 166 0.55 18.11 23.35
C HIS A 166 0.15 18.00 24.83
N LYS A 167 -0.31 19.10 25.41
CA LYS A 167 -0.90 19.13 26.75
C LYS A 167 -2.41 18.87 26.66
N GLU A 168 -3.03 18.53 27.79
CA GLU A 168 -4.47 18.20 27.91
C GLU A 168 -5.43 19.24 27.31
N LYS A 169 -5.01 20.51 27.23
CA LYS A 169 -5.83 21.58 26.64
C LYS A 169 -5.88 21.58 25.11
N SER A 170 -5.11 20.73 24.42
CA SER A 170 -5.14 20.65 22.96
C SER A 170 -6.24 19.71 22.50
N ASP A 171 -6.99 20.15 21.50
CA ASP A 171 -7.95 19.38 20.70
C ASP A 171 -7.29 18.40 19.72
N ARG A 172 -6.00 18.58 19.42
CA ARG A 172 -5.20 17.74 18.53
C ARG A 172 -4.23 16.87 19.32
N SER A 173 -3.93 15.68 18.80
CA SER A 173 -2.88 14.81 19.34
C SER A 173 -1.64 14.85 18.42
N CYS A 174 -0.46 14.94 19.04
CA CYS A 174 0.83 14.88 18.37
C CYS A 174 1.74 13.92 19.13
N ARG A 175 2.23 12.88 18.44
CA ARG A 175 2.97 11.79 19.06
C ARG A 175 4.45 11.89 18.75
N HIS A 176 5.27 11.61 19.76
CA HIS A 176 6.69 11.26 19.61
C HIS A 176 6.81 9.75 19.69
N ILE A 177 7.33 9.15 18.63
CA ILE A 177 7.42 7.69 18.49
C ILE A 177 8.86 7.32 18.20
N GLU A 178 9.40 6.36 18.95
CA GLU A 178 10.75 5.81 18.73
C GLU A 178 10.65 4.35 18.29
N PHE A 179 11.30 4.05 17.17
CA PHE A 179 11.39 2.72 16.60
C PHE A 179 12.78 2.16 16.85
N ILE A 180 12.87 1.13 17.67
CA ILE A 180 14.11 0.42 17.99
C ILE A 180 14.57 -0.34 16.74
N THR A 181 15.78 -0.04 16.29
CA THR A 181 16.41 -0.61 15.08
C THR A 181 17.72 -1.35 15.36
N ASN A 182 18.16 -1.38 16.62
CA ASN A 182 19.39 -2.03 17.09
C ASN A 182 20.65 -1.60 16.32
N GLY A 183 20.67 -0.35 15.84
CA GLY A 183 21.82 0.45 15.35
C GLY A 183 22.55 -0.04 14.10
N ALA A 184 22.75 -1.34 13.94
CA ALA A 184 23.53 -1.92 12.86
C ALA A 184 22.71 -2.18 11.57
N ARG A 185 21.38 -2.30 11.69
CA ARG A 185 20.53 -2.83 10.60
C ARG A 185 19.82 -1.77 9.77
N VAL A 186 19.56 -0.58 10.34
CA VAL A 186 18.89 0.53 9.64
C VAL A 186 19.69 1.81 9.83
N ARG A 187 20.39 2.25 8.79
CA ARG A 187 21.25 3.45 8.83
C ARG A 187 20.53 4.69 8.30
N TYR A 188 20.52 5.76 9.07
CA TYR A 188 19.93 7.05 8.69
C TYR A 188 20.86 8.21 9.02
N GLU A 189 20.56 9.38 8.47
CA GLU A 189 21.14 10.66 8.86
C GLU A 189 20.00 11.62 9.26
N ALA A 190 20.30 12.63 10.07
CA ALA A 190 19.31 13.66 10.35
C ALA A 190 18.86 14.32 9.03
N GLY A 191 17.54 14.50 8.86
CA GLY A 191 16.93 15.00 7.63
C GLY A 191 16.49 13.92 6.62
N ASP A 192 16.81 12.64 6.87
CA ASP A 192 16.19 11.51 6.17
C ASP A 192 14.71 11.32 6.56
N HIS A 193 14.00 10.48 5.80
CA HIS A 193 12.60 10.12 6.06
C HIS A 193 12.47 8.66 6.48
N LEU A 194 11.52 8.37 7.36
CA LEU A 194 11.10 7.02 7.71
C LEU A 194 9.78 6.70 6.98
N GLY A 195 9.81 5.70 6.10
CA GLY A 195 8.62 5.12 5.51
C GLY A 195 8.02 4.09 6.47
N VAL A 196 6.73 4.24 6.78
CA VAL A 196 5.97 3.34 7.64
C VAL A 196 4.87 2.68 6.81
N PHE A 197 4.73 1.38 7.00
CA PHE A 197 3.72 0.56 6.34
C PHE A 197 2.56 0.27 7.32
N PRO A 198 1.43 1.00 7.23
CA PRO A 198 0.32 0.82 8.16
C PRO A 198 -0.59 -0.34 7.75
N THR A 199 -1.52 -0.68 8.65
CA THR A 199 -2.70 -1.49 8.35
C THR A 199 -3.96 -0.68 8.64
N ASN A 200 -5.06 -1.01 7.98
CA ASN A 200 -6.38 -0.42 8.25
C ASN A 200 -6.88 -0.74 9.66
N ASP A 201 -7.87 0.05 10.11
CA ASP A 201 -8.58 -0.20 11.36
C ASP A 201 -9.35 -1.53 11.26
N ALA A 202 -9.09 -2.47 12.17
CA ALA A 202 -9.68 -3.80 12.15
C ALA A 202 -11.22 -3.74 12.18
N ILE A 203 -11.79 -2.75 12.89
CA ILE A 203 -13.25 -2.55 12.96
C ILE A 203 -13.81 -2.22 11.58
N LEU A 204 -13.12 -1.35 10.81
CA LEU A 204 -13.55 -1.01 9.45
C LEU A 204 -13.45 -2.21 8.51
N VAL A 205 -12.42 -3.05 8.68
CA VAL A 205 -12.22 -4.27 7.90
C VAL A 205 -13.32 -5.30 8.19
N GLU A 206 -13.69 -5.48 9.46
CA GLU A 206 -14.79 -6.35 9.89
C GLU A 206 -16.14 -5.84 9.39
N GLU A 207 -16.42 -4.53 9.51
CA GLU A 207 -17.65 -3.92 9.00
C GLU A 207 -17.77 -4.08 7.48
N PHE A 208 -16.67 -3.93 6.75
CA PHE A 208 -16.63 -4.14 5.31
C PHE A 208 -16.95 -5.59 4.96
N GLY A 209 -16.32 -6.57 5.65
CA GLY A 209 -16.62 -7.99 5.48
C GLY A 209 -18.09 -8.33 5.75
N ARG A 210 -18.66 -7.72 6.80
CA ARG A 210 -20.08 -7.87 7.16
C ARG A 210 -21.01 -7.32 6.09
N LEU A 211 -20.73 -6.12 5.55
CA LEU A 211 -21.55 -5.48 4.52
C LEU A 211 -21.54 -6.27 3.21
N LEU A 212 -20.40 -6.85 2.86
CA LEU A 212 -20.27 -7.70 1.67
C LEU A 212 -20.75 -9.14 1.90
N ASN A 213 -21.02 -9.55 3.15
CA ASN A 213 -21.36 -10.93 3.50
C ASN A 213 -20.27 -11.93 3.05
N VAL A 214 -18.99 -11.58 3.28
CA VAL A 214 -17.82 -12.42 2.94
C VAL A 214 -17.24 -13.04 4.22
N ASP A 215 -16.84 -14.30 4.13
CA ASP A 215 -16.06 -14.95 5.20
C ASP A 215 -14.62 -14.38 5.22
N MET A 216 -14.29 -13.63 6.27
CA MET A 216 -12.97 -13.00 6.43
C MET A 216 -11.83 -14.02 6.61
N ASN A 217 -12.16 -15.26 7.01
CA ASN A 217 -11.19 -16.35 7.10
C ASN A 217 -10.93 -17.04 5.75
N LEU A 218 -11.63 -16.63 4.69
CA LEU A 218 -11.45 -17.17 3.36
C LEU A 218 -10.00 -16.98 2.93
N THR A 219 -9.38 -18.07 2.50
CA THR A 219 -8.01 -18.06 1.99
C THR A 219 -8.02 -18.43 0.51
N PHE A 220 -7.33 -17.66 -0.32
CA PHE A 220 -7.40 -17.80 -1.77
C PHE A 220 -6.06 -17.56 -2.47
N ARG A 221 -5.96 -17.99 -3.73
CA ARG A 221 -4.83 -17.73 -4.63
C ARG A 221 -5.35 -17.07 -5.91
N LEU A 222 -4.55 -16.16 -6.46
CA LEU A 222 -4.75 -15.60 -7.81
C LEU A 222 -3.74 -16.27 -8.76
N ILE A 223 -4.22 -16.89 -9.82
CA ILE A 223 -3.41 -17.60 -10.83
C ILE A 223 -3.43 -16.79 -12.12
N ASN A 224 -2.26 -16.48 -12.69
CA ASN A 224 -2.17 -15.86 -14.00
C ASN A 224 -2.43 -16.91 -15.09
N LEU A 225 -3.32 -16.59 -16.03
CA LEU A 225 -3.75 -17.44 -17.14
C LEU A 225 -2.89 -17.24 -18.41
N ASP A 226 -2.14 -16.13 -18.49
CA ASP A 226 -1.31 -15.76 -19.64
C ASP A 226 0.09 -16.43 -19.61
N GLY A 227 0.33 -17.36 -18.70
CA GLY A 227 1.59 -18.10 -18.56
C GLY A 227 2.80 -17.27 -18.08
N CYS A 228 2.62 -15.96 -17.91
CA CYS A 228 3.63 -15.04 -17.40
C CYS A 228 3.52 -14.94 -15.87
N GLU A 229 4.45 -15.58 -15.16
CA GLU A 229 4.58 -15.56 -13.69
C GLU A 229 3.32 -15.97 -12.90
N ASN A 230 3.25 -17.26 -12.56
CA ASN A 230 2.38 -17.71 -11.48
C ASN A 230 2.84 -17.11 -10.16
N TRP A 231 2.03 -16.27 -9.51
CA TRP A 231 2.24 -15.94 -8.11
C TRP A 231 1.81 -17.15 -7.26
N PRO A 232 2.73 -17.89 -6.61
CA PRO A 232 2.37 -19.09 -5.84
C PRO A 232 1.66 -18.76 -4.52
N THR A 233 1.45 -17.48 -4.25
CA THR A 233 1.11 -16.94 -2.93
C THR A 233 -0.37 -17.14 -2.62
N VAL A 234 -0.61 -17.65 -1.42
CA VAL A 234 -1.94 -17.81 -0.84
C VAL A 234 -2.20 -16.63 0.11
N PHE A 235 -3.32 -15.96 -0.07
CA PHE A 235 -3.70 -14.74 0.64
C PHE A 235 -4.93 -14.98 1.54
N PRO A 236 -4.85 -14.70 2.84
CA PRO A 236 -6.03 -14.55 3.68
C PRO A 236 -6.79 -13.28 3.30
N PHE A 237 -8.11 -13.39 3.11
CA PHE A 237 -8.96 -12.26 2.70
C PHE A 237 -8.89 -11.10 3.71
N GLU A 238 -8.92 -11.39 5.02
CA GLU A 238 -8.68 -10.39 6.07
C GLU A 238 -7.37 -9.61 5.87
N LYS A 239 -6.26 -10.30 5.55
CA LYS A 239 -4.95 -9.65 5.36
C LYS A 239 -4.86 -8.81 4.09
N VAL A 240 -5.68 -9.13 3.09
CA VAL A 240 -5.86 -8.27 1.92
C VAL A 240 -6.67 -7.03 2.30
N MET A 241 -7.76 -7.19 3.05
CA MET A 241 -8.61 -6.07 3.46
C MET A 241 -7.94 -5.12 4.47
N GLU A 242 -7.10 -5.64 5.37
CA GLU A 242 -6.22 -4.83 6.23
C GLU A 242 -5.28 -3.89 5.43
N ARG A 243 -5.10 -4.14 4.13
CA ARG A 243 -4.15 -3.44 3.26
C ARG A 243 -4.76 -2.61 2.15
N ILE A 244 -6.01 -2.86 1.76
CA ILE A 244 -6.71 -2.03 0.78
C ILE A 244 -6.93 -0.67 1.42
N VAL A 245 -6.01 0.25 1.15
CA VAL A 245 -6.13 1.65 1.52
C VAL A 245 -7.34 2.21 0.78
N GLN A 246 -8.20 2.92 1.50
CA GLN A 246 -9.33 3.65 0.92
C GLN A 246 -8.84 4.63 -0.14
N ASP A 247 -9.04 4.29 -1.40
CA ASP A 247 -9.47 5.22 -2.45
C ASP A 247 -10.78 4.63 -3.00
N TYR A 248 -11.90 5.24 -2.60
CA TYR A 248 -13.19 5.02 -3.24
C TYR A 248 -13.20 5.87 -4.50
N ASP A 249 -12.68 5.33 -5.60
CA ASP A 249 -13.12 5.75 -6.93
C ASP A 249 -12.99 4.59 -7.91
N GLU A 250 -14.13 4.34 -8.56
CA GLU A 250 -14.44 3.47 -9.69
C GLU A 250 -13.64 2.17 -9.97
N MET A 251 -14.41 1.08 -10.05
CA MET A 251 -14.03 -0.27 -10.41
C MET A 251 -13.25 -0.38 -11.73
N ASN A 252 -11.92 -0.29 -11.66
CA ASN A 252 -11.00 -1.01 -12.55
C ASN A 252 -9.88 -1.63 -11.69
N ILE A 253 -10.28 -2.67 -10.95
CA ILE A 253 -9.58 -3.18 -9.77
C ILE A 253 -9.00 -4.56 -10.10
N ALA A 254 -7.69 -4.63 -10.36
CA ALA A 254 -6.80 -5.24 -9.37
C ALA A 254 -5.29 -4.96 -9.59
N GLU A 255 -4.79 -4.67 -10.80
CA GLU A 255 -3.34 -4.43 -10.95
C GLU A 255 -2.88 -3.07 -10.38
N LYS A 256 -3.56 -1.96 -10.73
CA LYS A 256 -3.23 -0.62 -10.21
C LYS A 256 -3.46 -0.48 -8.70
N GLU A 257 -4.49 -1.13 -8.17
CA GLU A 257 -4.79 -1.12 -6.74
C GLU A 257 -3.78 -1.97 -5.95
N ILE A 258 -3.33 -3.13 -6.43
CA ILE A 258 -2.24 -3.91 -5.81
C ILE A 258 -0.94 -3.09 -5.70
N GLU A 259 -0.72 -2.13 -6.60
CA GLU A 259 0.39 -1.18 -6.49
C GLU A 259 0.15 -0.10 -5.43
N LYS A 260 -1.08 0.40 -5.29
CA LYS A 260 -1.50 1.25 -4.15
C LYS A 260 -1.43 0.51 -2.80
N TRP A 261 -1.49 -0.83 -2.77
CA TRP A 261 -1.29 -1.65 -1.56
C TRP A 261 0.09 -1.45 -0.90
N LYS A 262 1.03 -0.76 -1.57
CA LYS A 262 2.43 -0.53 -1.13
C LYS A 262 2.75 0.91 -0.76
N GLN A 263 1.75 1.77 -0.54
CA GLN A 263 2.04 3.14 -0.15
C GLN A 263 2.43 3.26 1.32
N ALA A 264 3.74 3.27 1.54
CA ALA A 264 4.30 3.69 2.82
C ALA A 264 4.01 5.17 3.06
N ARG A 265 3.73 5.53 4.31
CA ARG A 265 3.59 6.94 4.73
C ARG A 265 4.94 7.41 5.24
N TYR A 266 5.41 8.53 4.70
CA TYR A 266 6.73 9.07 5.03
C TYR A 266 6.62 10.10 6.16
N TYR A 267 7.51 9.97 7.13
CA TYR A 267 7.67 10.94 8.21
C TYR A 267 9.11 11.46 8.19
N SER A 268 9.29 12.76 8.42
CA SER A 268 10.63 13.31 8.65
C SER A 268 11.19 12.73 9.95
N ILE A 269 12.41 12.17 9.89
CA ILE A 269 13.06 11.61 11.07
C ILE A 269 13.38 12.75 12.04
N SER A 270 12.96 12.61 13.30
CA SER A 270 13.10 13.63 14.35
C SER A 270 14.20 13.35 15.36
N SER A 271 15.12 12.44 15.05
CA SER A 271 16.33 12.15 15.84
C SER A 271 17.61 12.33 15.03
N SER A 272 18.74 12.48 15.71
CA SER A 272 20.07 12.30 15.13
C SER A 272 20.62 10.92 15.48
N PRO A 273 21.22 10.18 14.53
CA PRO A 273 21.87 8.90 14.80
C PRO A 273 23.11 9.04 15.69
N LYS A 274 23.61 10.27 15.92
CA LYS A 274 24.74 10.56 16.82
C LYS A 274 24.37 10.50 18.29
N LEU A 275 23.09 10.71 18.62
CA LEU A 275 22.55 10.68 19.98
C LEU A 275 21.63 9.48 20.20
N LEU A 276 20.80 9.14 19.21
CA LEU A 276 19.92 7.98 19.25
C LEU A 276 20.44 6.91 18.29
N THR A 277 21.39 6.11 18.77
CA THR A 277 22.14 5.13 17.96
C THR A 277 21.32 3.91 17.60
N ASP A 278 20.48 3.44 18.51
CA ASP A 278 19.75 2.17 18.38
C ASP A 278 18.28 2.34 18.01
N ALA A 279 17.84 3.57 17.75
CA ALA A 279 16.46 3.87 17.37
C ALA A 279 16.35 5.03 16.38
N VAL A 280 15.20 5.09 15.71
CA VAL A 280 14.79 6.18 14.83
C VAL A 280 13.54 6.81 15.42
N ALA A 281 13.54 8.12 15.62
CA ALA A 281 12.36 8.83 16.12
C ALA A 281 11.59 9.51 14.99
N VAL A 282 10.27 9.60 15.14
CA VAL A 282 9.40 10.44 14.31
C VAL A 282 8.47 11.26 15.18
N THR A 283 7.99 12.37 14.61
CA THR A 283 6.97 13.22 15.22
C THR A 283 5.78 13.32 14.27
N ALA A 284 4.60 12.90 14.72
CA ALA A 284 3.42 12.77 13.86
C ALA A 284 2.17 13.35 14.54
N VAL A 285 1.41 14.18 13.82
CA VAL A 285 0.08 14.63 14.24
C VAL A 285 -0.95 13.58 13.86
N ILE A 286 -1.82 13.24 14.81
CA ILE A 286 -2.92 12.31 14.58
C ILE A 286 -3.99 12.97 13.74
N THR A 287 -4.24 12.42 12.55
CA THR A 287 -5.22 12.95 11.61
C THR A 287 -6.58 12.33 11.87
N LYS A 288 -7.57 13.17 12.19
CA LYS A 288 -8.99 12.83 12.28
C LYS A 288 -9.80 14.03 11.79
N TYR A 289 -10.80 13.80 10.96
CA TYR A 289 -11.70 14.85 10.49
C TYR A 289 -13.08 14.25 10.19
N THR A 290 -14.11 15.08 10.15
CA THR A 290 -15.49 14.63 9.91
C THR A 290 -15.92 15.07 8.52
N ILE A 291 -16.47 14.14 7.73
CA ILE A 291 -17.20 14.44 6.49
C ILE A 291 -18.66 14.06 6.75
N GLY A 292 -19.56 15.04 6.77
CA GLY A 292 -20.97 14.81 7.12
C GLY A 292 -21.12 14.27 8.54
N ASP A 293 -21.62 13.04 8.65
CA ASP A 293 -21.79 12.28 9.89
C ASP A 293 -20.64 11.27 10.14
N ARG A 294 -19.71 11.13 9.20
CA ARG A 294 -18.63 10.14 9.25
C ARG A 294 -17.34 10.72 9.80
N LEU A 295 -16.82 10.12 10.87
CA LEU A 295 -15.48 10.40 11.37
C LEU A 295 -14.44 9.63 10.56
N ILE A 296 -13.65 10.34 9.77
CA ILE A 296 -12.54 9.80 9.01
C ILE A 296 -11.26 9.85 9.84
N LYS A 297 -10.57 8.72 9.93
CA LYS A 297 -9.30 8.56 10.64
C LYS A 297 -8.17 8.35 9.63
N GLY A 298 -7.12 9.15 9.69
CA GLY A 298 -5.93 8.92 8.87
C GLY A 298 -5.30 7.55 9.18
N VAL A 299 -5.15 6.70 8.15
CA VAL A 299 -4.74 5.29 8.28
C VAL A 299 -3.46 5.15 9.08
N CYS A 300 -2.35 5.75 8.62
CA CYS A 300 -1.05 5.54 9.26
C CYS A 300 -0.94 6.18 10.64
N THR A 301 -1.53 7.36 10.84
CA THR A 301 -1.40 8.05 12.12
C THR A 301 -2.22 7.35 13.21
N ASN A 302 -3.41 6.84 12.89
CA ASN A 302 -4.23 6.09 13.84
C ASN A 302 -3.70 4.66 14.05
N TYR A 303 -3.14 4.05 13.01
CA TYR A 303 -2.35 2.81 13.14
C TYR A 303 -1.23 2.98 14.17
N LEU A 304 -0.42 4.04 14.05
CA LEU A 304 0.67 4.34 14.99
C LEU A 304 0.16 4.74 16.38
N LEU A 305 -0.97 5.45 16.48
CA LEU A 305 -1.59 5.80 17.76
C LEU A 305 -1.99 4.55 18.56
N ALA A 306 -2.45 3.50 17.88
CA ALA A 306 -2.85 2.24 18.50
C ALA A 306 -1.66 1.38 18.97
N LYS A 307 -0.43 1.65 18.51
CA LYS A 307 0.76 0.86 18.87
C LYS A 307 1.27 1.18 20.27
N LYS A 308 1.49 0.14 21.06
CA LYS A 308 2.09 0.19 22.39
C LYS A 308 3.57 -0.15 22.32
N GLU A 309 4.29 0.14 23.40
CA GLU A 309 5.68 -0.28 23.54
C GLU A 309 5.77 -1.81 23.45
N GLY A 310 6.73 -2.31 22.67
CA GLY A 310 6.87 -3.73 22.34
C GLY A 310 6.19 -4.17 21.04
N ASP A 311 5.23 -3.39 20.53
CA ASP A 311 4.60 -3.71 19.25
C ASP A 311 5.57 -3.55 18.08
N LYS A 312 5.34 -4.32 17.02
CA LYS A 312 6.18 -4.31 15.83
C LYS A 312 5.55 -3.51 14.70
N VAL A 313 6.37 -2.71 14.00
CA VAL A 313 5.97 -1.87 12.88
C VAL A 313 6.97 -2.02 11.72
N PRO A 314 6.51 -2.36 10.51
CA PRO A 314 7.36 -2.43 9.32
C PRO A 314 7.76 -1.02 8.86
N VAL A 315 9.05 -0.74 8.87
CA VAL A 315 9.63 0.56 8.52
C VAL A 315 10.84 0.44 7.59
N PHE A 316 11.15 1.50 6.84
CA PHE A 316 12.40 1.62 6.10
C PHE A 316 12.83 3.08 6.01
N VAL A 317 14.12 3.32 5.77
CA VAL A 317 14.66 4.68 5.64
C VAL A 317 14.74 5.06 4.16
N ARG A 318 14.21 6.23 3.82
CA ARG A 318 14.38 6.87 2.51
C ARG A 318 15.34 8.04 2.64
N LYS A 319 16.44 7.99 1.88
CA LYS A 319 17.44 9.04 1.85
C LYS A 319 16.88 10.34 1.28
N SER A 320 17.32 11.45 1.88
CA SER A 320 16.93 12.82 1.54
C SER A 320 18.17 13.65 1.19
N THR A 321 17.95 14.80 0.56
CA THR A 321 18.98 15.82 0.32
C THR A 321 19.05 16.85 1.47
N LEU A 322 18.06 16.87 2.37
CA LEU A 322 18.04 17.78 3.52
C LEU A 322 19.12 17.36 4.53
N ARG A 323 20.15 18.19 4.68
CA ARG A 323 21.33 17.91 5.54
C ARG A 323 21.82 19.15 6.25
N LEU A 324 22.52 18.93 7.37
CA LEU A 324 23.35 19.97 7.96
C LEU A 324 24.53 20.32 7.04
N PRO A 325 25.00 21.58 7.06
CA PRO A 325 26.23 21.95 6.37
C PRO A 325 27.42 21.13 6.87
N HIS A 326 28.30 20.73 5.95
CA HIS A 326 29.51 19.98 6.26
C HIS A 326 30.42 20.69 7.29
N ARG A 327 30.46 22.03 7.26
CA ARG A 327 31.25 22.83 8.22
C ARG A 327 30.39 23.21 9.42
N SER A 328 30.79 22.79 10.61
CA SER A 328 30.11 23.11 11.89
C SER A 328 30.08 24.61 12.20
N THR A 329 30.97 25.42 11.65
CA THR A 329 30.94 26.88 11.85
C THR A 329 29.86 27.58 11.03
N THR A 330 29.28 26.92 10.03
CA THR A 330 28.23 27.51 9.19
C THR A 330 26.97 27.72 10.01
N ALA A 331 26.48 28.96 10.06
CA ALA A 331 25.20 29.28 10.68
C ALA A 331 24.05 28.54 9.98
N ILE A 332 23.04 28.12 10.74
CA ILE A 332 21.83 27.47 10.22
C ILE A 332 20.62 28.27 10.67
N ILE A 333 19.69 28.48 9.73
CA ILE A 333 18.38 29.06 10.01
C ILE A 333 17.36 27.97 9.72
N MET A 334 16.57 27.62 10.73
CA MET A 334 15.58 26.54 10.67
C MET A 334 14.20 27.15 10.86
N ILE A 335 13.28 26.95 9.91
CA ILE A 335 11.91 27.47 9.95
C ILE A 335 10.97 26.28 9.80
N GLY A 336 10.31 25.90 10.90
CA GLY A 336 9.47 24.70 10.96
C GLY A 336 8.31 24.86 11.94
N PRO A 337 7.21 25.52 11.55
CA PRO A 337 6.01 25.58 12.37
C PRO A 337 5.36 24.19 12.51
N GLY A 338 4.78 23.90 13.68
CA GLY A 338 4.09 22.64 13.95
C GLY A 338 4.98 21.40 13.77
N THR A 339 4.50 20.40 13.04
CA THR A 339 5.25 19.17 12.73
C THR A 339 6.45 19.39 11.82
N GLY A 340 6.56 20.56 11.17
CA GLY A 340 7.77 20.98 10.45
C GLY A 340 9.00 21.08 11.34
N PHE A 341 8.85 21.08 12.67
CA PHE A 341 9.94 20.98 13.64
C PHE A 341 10.66 19.62 13.62
N ALA A 342 10.01 18.55 13.13
CA ALA A 342 10.51 17.17 13.21
C ALA A 342 11.99 17.03 12.79
N PRO A 343 12.42 17.36 11.55
CA PRO A 343 13.82 17.19 11.15
C PRO A 343 14.78 18.09 11.94
N PHE A 344 14.32 19.27 12.38
CA PHE A 344 15.13 20.22 13.13
C PHE A 344 15.45 19.74 14.55
N ARG A 345 14.60 18.90 15.16
CA ARG A 345 14.95 18.20 16.39
C ARG A 345 16.22 17.38 16.21
N GLY A 346 16.32 16.62 15.10
CA GLY A 346 17.52 15.86 14.74
C GLY A 346 18.72 16.78 14.50
N PHE A 347 18.55 17.91 13.81
CA PHE A 347 19.64 18.87 13.59
C PHE A 347 20.15 19.52 14.88
N ILE A 348 19.26 19.91 15.79
CA ILE A 348 19.63 20.47 17.09
C ILE A 348 20.41 19.45 17.92
N GLN A 349 19.94 18.20 17.95
CA GLN A 349 20.63 17.09 18.59
C GLN A 349 22.05 16.94 18.03
N GLU A 350 22.20 16.90 16.72
CA GLU A 350 23.51 16.74 16.08
C GLU A 350 24.44 17.93 16.36
N ARG A 351 23.92 19.15 16.35
CA ARG A 351 24.68 20.36 16.72
C ARG A 351 25.12 20.36 18.17
N GLN A 352 24.25 19.91 19.08
CA GLN A 352 24.61 19.74 20.49
C GLN A 352 25.72 18.71 20.66
N TRP A 353 25.63 17.58 19.95
CA TRP A 353 26.65 16.55 19.96
C TRP A 353 28.00 17.09 19.44
N ILE A 354 28.01 17.82 18.31
CA ILE A 354 29.23 18.46 17.78
C ILE A 354 29.85 19.42 18.79
N LYS A 355 29.04 20.26 19.43
CA LYS A 355 29.50 21.20 20.47
C LYS A 355 30.13 20.48 21.66
N GLN A 356 29.56 19.34 22.07
CA GLN A 356 30.11 18.50 23.15
C GLN A 356 31.46 17.85 22.78
N GLN A 357 31.73 17.66 21.48
CA GLN A 357 33.03 17.21 20.97
C GLN A 357 34.08 18.34 20.86
N GLY A 358 33.74 19.56 21.29
CA GLY A 358 34.65 20.72 21.28
C GLY A 358 34.85 21.35 19.90
N ARG A 359 33.88 21.20 18.99
CA ARG A 359 33.95 21.67 17.58
C ARG A 359 32.84 22.64 17.19
#